data_AF-X1LIV7-F1
#
_entry.id   AF-X1LIV7-F1
#
_cell.length_a   1.000
_cell.length_b   1.000
_cell.length_c   1.000
_cell.angle_alpha   90.00
_cell.angle_beta   90.00
_cell.angle_gamma   90.00
#
_symmetry.space_group_name_H-M   'P 1'
#
loop_
_entity.id
_entity.type
_entity.pdbx_description
1 polymer ?
#
loop_
_entity_poly.entity_id
_entity_poly.type
_entity_poly.pdbx_seq_one_letter_code
_entity_poly.pdbx_strand_id
1 'polypeptide(L)'
;MGETKVIQGEPNFEVKREPAFPSTRFQGSKAKLVDWIWDNVRGLNFDTAVDAFGGTGAVAYLFKRKGKAVTYNDSLKFNYFIGLALIENDCETLSDADIEWILNRHPKIDYPSTIQELFHDIYYTDEENAWLDLVIMNIRHISNPYKQALAYFALFQACIIKRPFNLFHRKNLYIRFKDVKRSFGNKASWDRPFDQWFRHFVAEANAAVFDNGRKNKALNLDPLDIPDAFNLVYIDTPYISSKGVGVDYFDFYHFLEGITIY
;
A
#
# COMPACT_ATOMS: atom_id res chain seq x y z
N MET A 1 7.69 -18.08 64.70
CA MET A 1 7.40 -18.71 63.40
C MET A 1 6.68 -17.67 62.56
N GLY A 2 7.40 -17.06 61.62
CA GLY A 2 6.91 -15.94 60.81
C GLY A 2 6.08 -16.45 59.63
N GLU A 3 4.92 -15.85 59.43
CA GLU A 3 4.03 -16.11 58.29
C GLU A 3 4.59 -15.46 57.02
N THR A 4 4.79 -16.29 56.00
CA THR A 4 5.21 -15.88 54.66
C THR A 4 4.02 -15.23 53.93
N LYS A 5 4.09 -13.92 53.69
CA LYS A 5 3.17 -13.24 52.78
C LYS A 5 3.49 -13.63 51.34
N VAL A 6 2.53 -14.28 50.68
CA VAL A 6 2.52 -14.50 49.23
C VAL A 6 2.28 -13.16 48.55
N ILE A 7 3.25 -12.68 47.78
CA ILE A 7 3.11 -11.50 46.92
C ILE A 7 2.38 -11.98 45.65
N GLN A 8 1.13 -11.56 45.48
CA GLN A 8 0.38 -11.78 44.25
C GLN A 8 1.06 -11.01 43.11
N GLY A 9 1.37 -11.74 42.02
CA GLY A 9 2.00 -11.18 40.83
C GLY A 9 1.14 -10.11 40.17
N GLU A 10 1.78 -9.02 39.75
CA GLU A 10 1.17 -7.96 38.97
C GLU A 10 0.63 -8.49 37.63
N PRO A 11 -0.55 -8.05 37.18
CA PRO A 11 -1.07 -8.44 35.88
C PRO A 11 -0.17 -7.90 34.76
N ASN A 12 0.32 -8.82 33.94
CA ASN A 12 1.09 -8.51 32.74
C ASN A 12 0.15 -7.83 31.73
N PHE A 13 0.12 -6.50 31.72
CA PHE A 13 -0.58 -5.74 30.70
C PHE A 13 0.19 -5.87 29.39
N GLU A 14 -0.21 -6.81 28.54
CA GLU A 14 0.18 -6.79 27.13
C GLU A 14 -0.26 -5.46 26.53
N VAL A 15 0.70 -4.57 26.29
CA VAL A 15 0.46 -3.36 25.49
C VAL A 15 0.20 -3.82 24.06
N LYS A 16 -1.07 -4.05 23.71
CA LYS A 16 -1.48 -4.24 22.32
C LYS A 16 -1.07 -3.00 21.55
N ARG A 17 -0.04 -3.13 20.72
CA ARG A 17 0.38 -2.08 19.79
C ARG A 17 -0.79 -1.80 18.85
N GLU A 18 -1.26 -0.56 18.79
CA GLU A 18 -2.29 -0.21 17.82
C GLU A 18 -1.75 -0.44 16.40
N PRO A 19 -2.56 -1.04 15.50
CA PRO A 19 -2.23 -1.17 14.10
C PRO A 19 -1.89 0.20 13.50
N ALA A 20 -0.73 0.29 12.88
CA ALA A 20 -0.21 1.53 12.29
C ALA A 20 -0.38 1.48 10.78
N PHE A 21 -0.86 2.57 10.18
CA PHE A 21 -0.91 2.70 8.74
C PHE A 21 0.52 2.68 8.16
N PRO A 22 0.79 1.91 7.08
CA PRO A 22 2.12 1.82 6.49
C PRO A 22 2.67 3.18 6.02
N SER A 23 3.99 3.28 5.96
CA SER A 23 4.63 4.46 5.38
C SER A 23 4.41 4.47 3.86
N THR A 24 4.34 5.67 3.28
CA THR A 24 4.20 5.80 1.83
C THR A 24 4.79 7.11 1.31
N ARG A 25 5.27 7.07 0.07
CA ARG A 25 5.67 8.25 -0.70
C ARG A 25 4.73 8.55 -1.87
N PHE A 26 3.56 7.94 -1.88
CA PHE A 26 2.50 8.22 -2.84
C PHE A 26 2.06 9.70 -2.75
N GLN A 27 2.10 10.39 -3.87
CA GLN A 27 1.70 11.79 -3.99
C GLN A 27 0.21 12.00 -3.69
N GLY A 28 -0.09 12.93 -2.79
CA GLY A 28 -1.46 13.28 -2.41
C GLY A 28 -2.06 12.40 -1.30
N SER A 29 -1.28 11.47 -0.73
CA SER A 29 -1.71 10.69 0.43
C SER A 29 -2.13 11.58 1.59
N LYS A 30 -3.28 11.25 2.19
CA LYS A 30 -3.84 11.97 3.35
C LYS A 30 -3.37 11.43 4.69
N ALA A 31 -2.36 10.56 4.72
CA ALA A 31 -1.84 9.95 5.96
C ALA A 31 -1.45 10.96 7.04
N LYS A 32 -0.98 12.17 6.67
CA LYS A 32 -0.65 13.25 7.62
C LYS A 32 -1.84 14.08 8.08
N LEU A 33 -3.00 13.93 7.44
CA LEU A 33 -4.21 14.71 7.66
C LEU A 33 -5.32 13.89 8.33
N VAL A 34 -5.11 12.59 8.57
CA VAL A 34 -6.13 11.68 9.12
C VAL A 34 -6.70 12.16 10.45
N ASP A 35 -5.88 12.71 11.35
CA ASP A 35 -6.36 13.22 12.64
C ASP A 35 -7.23 14.46 12.47
N TRP A 36 -6.84 15.37 11.57
CA TRP A 36 -7.64 16.54 11.23
C TRP A 36 -8.97 16.13 10.58
N ILE A 37 -8.95 15.17 9.65
CA ILE A 37 -10.17 14.64 9.02
C ILE A 37 -11.09 14.05 10.10
N TRP A 38 -10.54 13.22 11.00
CA TRP A 38 -11.30 12.62 12.09
C TRP A 38 -11.96 13.68 12.97
N ASP A 39 -11.25 14.72 13.37
CA ASP A 39 -11.78 15.78 14.24
C ASP A 39 -12.97 16.52 13.62
N ASN A 40 -13.03 16.62 12.29
CA ASN A 40 -14.14 17.23 11.57
C ASN A 40 -15.36 16.29 11.42
N VAL A 41 -15.16 14.96 11.37
CA VAL A 41 -16.25 14.01 11.11
C VAL A 41 -16.70 13.22 12.34
N ARG A 42 -15.91 13.16 13.43
CA ARG A 42 -16.18 12.32 14.61
C ARG A 42 -17.49 12.63 15.34
N GLY A 43 -18.01 13.85 15.18
CA GLY A 43 -19.30 14.27 15.75
C GLY A 43 -20.52 13.83 14.94
N LEU A 44 -20.32 13.34 13.70
CA LEU A 44 -21.39 12.81 12.87
C LEU A 44 -21.79 11.42 13.38
N ASN A 45 -23.08 11.11 13.31
CA ASN A 45 -23.57 9.78 13.61
C ASN A 45 -23.52 8.91 12.35
N PHE A 46 -22.45 8.13 12.19
CA PHE A 46 -22.28 7.22 11.06
C PHE A 46 -21.68 5.90 11.52
N ASP A 47 -22.14 4.81 10.92
CA ASP A 47 -21.62 3.48 11.18
C ASP A 47 -20.94 2.87 9.95
N THR A 48 -21.48 3.18 8.77
CA THR A 48 -20.90 2.85 7.48
C THR A 48 -20.25 4.07 6.84
N ALA A 49 -19.07 3.88 6.26
CA ALA A 49 -18.36 4.91 5.51
C ALA A 49 -17.86 4.36 4.18
N VAL A 50 -17.91 5.19 3.14
CA VAL A 50 -17.22 4.91 1.87
C VAL A 50 -16.13 5.95 1.63
N ASP A 51 -14.95 5.47 1.24
CA ASP A 51 -13.87 6.27 0.68
C ASP A 51 -13.91 6.09 -0.85
N ALA A 52 -14.52 7.04 -1.56
CA ALA A 52 -14.85 6.87 -2.98
C ALA A 52 -13.64 6.98 -3.93
N PHE A 53 -12.59 7.65 -3.47
CA PHE A 53 -11.33 7.92 -4.19
C PHE A 53 -10.15 7.51 -3.29
N GLY A 54 -10.06 6.21 -3.03
CA GLY A 54 -9.31 5.66 -1.93
C GLY A 54 -7.81 5.93 -1.97
N GLY A 55 -7.18 5.96 -3.15
CA GLY A 55 -5.74 6.18 -3.27
C GLY A 55 -4.95 5.26 -2.35
N THR A 56 -4.18 5.81 -1.41
CA THR A 56 -3.43 5.00 -0.44
C THR A 56 -4.30 4.28 0.61
N GLY A 57 -5.59 4.59 0.71
CA GLY A 57 -6.50 4.04 1.72
C GLY A 57 -6.30 4.60 3.12
N ALA A 58 -5.60 5.73 3.26
CA ALA A 58 -5.28 6.28 4.59
C ALA A 58 -6.54 6.69 5.38
N VAL A 59 -7.55 7.24 4.68
CA VAL A 59 -8.81 7.68 5.30
C VAL A 59 -9.73 6.50 5.56
N ALA A 60 -9.88 5.58 4.61
CA ALA A 60 -10.52 4.29 4.83
C ALA A 60 -9.94 3.53 6.04
N TYR A 61 -8.61 3.46 6.15
CA TYR A 61 -7.92 2.78 7.25
C TYR A 61 -8.15 3.48 8.60
N LEU A 62 -8.17 4.81 8.61
CA LEU A 62 -8.58 5.59 9.79
C LEU A 62 -9.99 5.18 10.23
N PHE A 63 -10.97 5.15 9.31
CA PHE A 63 -12.34 4.77 9.66
C PHE A 63 -12.43 3.32 10.15
N LYS A 64 -11.67 2.39 9.56
CA LYS A 64 -11.55 1.01 10.02
C LYS A 64 -11.05 0.97 11.47
N ARG A 65 -9.99 1.73 11.79
CA ARG A 65 -9.45 1.88 13.15
C ARG A 65 -10.42 2.50 14.14
N LYS A 66 -11.34 3.35 13.69
CA LYS A 66 -12.42 3.93 14.51
C LYS A 66 -13.65 3.03 14.62
N GLY A 67 -13.55 1.76 14.22
CA GLY A 67 -14.60 0.74 14.39
C GLY A 67 -15.75 0.83 13.39
N LYS A 68 -15.57 1.56 12.28
CA LYS A 68 -16.59 1.73 11.25
C LYS A 68 -16.58 0.56 10.26
N ALA A 69 -17.72 0.28 9.64
CA ALA A 69 -17.77 -0.61 8.48
C ALA A 69 -17.38 0.20 7.24
N VAL A 70 -16.25 -0.13 6.62
CA VAL A 70 -15.64 0.70 5.57
C VAL A 70 -15.74 0.03 4.21
N THR A 71 -16.22 0.78 3.23
CA THR A 71 -16.03 0.45 1.82
C THR A 71 -14.96 1.37 1.24
N TYR A 72 -13.88 0.78 0.73
CA TYR A 72 -12.85 1.46 -0.04
C TYR A 72 -13.20 1.32 -1.53
N ASN A 73 -13.05 2.38 -2.32
CA ASN A 73 -13.14 2.31 -3.77
C ASN A 73 -12.01 3.08 -4.42
N ASP A 74 -11.47 2.57 -5.52
CA ASP A 74 -10.63 3.35 -6.43
C ASP A 74 -10.77 2.82 -7.86
N SER A 75 -10.73 3.70 -8.86
CA SER A 75 -10.80 3.31 -10.28
C SER A 75 -9.53 2.60 -10.75
N LEU A 76 -8.37 2.90 -10.16
CA LEU A 76 -7.09 2.29 -10.54
C LEU A 76 -6.94 0.95 -9.83
N LYS A 77 -6.65 -0.10 -10.60
CA LYS A 77 -6.57 -1.46 -10.09
C LYS A 77 -5.42 -1.65 -9.11
N PHE A 78 -4.31 -0.92 -9.26
CA PHE A 78 -3.22 -1.01 -8.27
C PHE A 78 -3.63 -0.46 -6.90
N ASN A 79 -4.45 0.60 -6.88
CA ASN A 79 -5.04 1.15 -5.66
C ASN A 79 -6.06 0.18 -5.05
N TYR A 80 -6.87 -0.48 -5.86
CA TYR A 80 -7.76 -1.55 -5.40
C TYR A 80 -7.04 -2.65 -4.61
N PHE A 81 -5.85 -3.08 -5.06
CA PHE A 81 -5.03 -4.03 -4.28
C PHE A 81 -4.57 -3.47 -2.93
N ILE A 82 -4.34 -2.15 -2.80
CA ILE A 82 -4.08 -1.50 -1.51
C ILE A 82 -5.31 -1.62 -0.60
N GLY A 83 -6.50 -1.36 -1.16
CA GLY A 83 -7.79 -1.53 -0.46
C GLY A 83 -8.01 -2.96 0.03
N LEU A 84 -7.77 -3.95 -0.83
CA LEU A 84 -7.84 -5.37 -0.43
C LEU A 84 -6.85 -5.69 0.69
N ALA A 85 -5.61 -5.24 0.57
CA ALA A 85 -4.53 -5.56 1.50
C ALA A 85 -4.73 -4.98 2.90
N LEU A 86 -5.23 -3.73 3.00
CA LEU A 86 -5.24 -2.98 4.25
C LEU A 86 -6.65 -2.75 4.83
N ILE A 87 -7.69 -2.79 3.99
CA ILE A 87 -9.07 -2.45 4.39
C ILE A 87 -9.94 -3.70 4.48
N GLU A 88 -10.04 -4.47 3.40
CA GLU A 88 -10.87 -5.69 3.39
C GLU A 88 -10.22 -6.87 4.13
N ASN A 89 -8.89 -6.98 4.08
CA ASN A 89 -8.16 -8.01 4.82
C ASN A 89 -8.21 -7.77 6.33
N ASP A 90 -8.66 -8.79 7.07
CA ASP A 90 -8.78 -8.75 8.53
C ASP A 90 -7.65 -9.49 9.26
N CYS A 91 -7.03 -10.50 8.64
CA CYS A 91 -6.10 -11.38 9.37
C CYS A 91 -4.98 -12.03 8.53
N GLU A 92 -5.06 -12.03 7.21
CA GLU A 92 -4.03 -12.66 6.39
C GLU A 92 -2.75 -11.84 6.42
N THR A 93 -1.62 -12.54 6.53
CA THR A 93 -0.28 -11.95 6.51
C THR A 93 0.64 -12.78 5.62
N LEU A 94 1.75 -12.18 5.18
CA LEU A 94 2.81 -12.91 4.49
C LEU A 94 3.81 -13.44 5.51
N SER A 95 3.94 -14.76 5.58
CA SER A 95 4.99 -15.42 6.37
C SER A 95 6.35 -15.33 5.67
N ASP A 96 7.43 -15.60 6.40
CA ASP A 96 8.77 -15.68 5.80
C ASP A 96 8.82 -16.69 4.64
N ALA A 97 8.11 -17.81 4.75
CA ALA A 97 8.02 -18.79 3.68
C ALA A 97 7.31 -18.24 2.43
N ASP A 98 6.24 -17.44 2.60
CA ASP A 98 5.58 -16.76 1.49
C ASP A 98 6.55 -15.76 0.82
N ILE A 99 7.29 -14.99 1.62
CA ILE A 99 8.26 -13.99 1.13
C ILE A 99 9.40 -14.67 0.37
N GLU A 100 10.00 -15.73 0.92
CA GLU A 100 11.05 -16.48 0.22
C GLU A 100 10.51 -17.08 -1.07
N TRP A 101 9.29 -17.61 -1.07
CA TRP A 101 8.70 -18.14 -2.29
C TRP A 101 8.52 -17.04 -3.35
N ILE A 102 8.07 -15.85 -2.97
CA ILE A 102 7.90 -14.71 -3.89
C ILE A 102 9.23 -14.23 -4.48
N LEU A 103 10.31 -14.27 -3.70
CA LEU A 103 11.61 -13.69 -4.10
C LEU A 103 12.52 -14.66 -4.87
N ASN A 104 12.14 -15.93 -5.01
CA ASN A 104 12.96 -16.95 -5.67
C ASN A 104 12.36 -17.43 -6.99
N ARG A 105 13.23 -17.87 -7.92
CA ARG A 105 12.78 -18.51 -9.18
C ARG A 105 12.28 -19.93 -8.93
N HIS A 106 11.22 -20.29 -9.64
CA HIS A 106 10.64 -21.62 -9.61
C HIS A 106 10.81 -22.33 -10.96
N PRO A 107 11.38 -23.54 -11.02
CA PRO A 107 11.65 -24.23 -12.29
C PRO A 107 10.43 -24.52 -13.19
N LYS A 108 9.22 -24.45 -12.63
CA LYS A 108 7.96 -24.73 -13.34
C LYS A 108 7.19 -23.47 -13.74
N ILE A 109 7.77 -22.28 -13.50
CA ILE A 109 7.17 -21.01 -13.86
C ILE A 109 8.00 -20.40 -14.97
N ASP A 110 7.33 -20.03 -16.06
CA ASP A 110 7.93 -19.24 -17.12
C ASP A 110 7.97 -17.78 -16.70
N TYR A 111 9.13 -17.15 -16.82
CA TYR A 111 9.37 -15.77 -16.43
C TYR A 111 9.57 -14.92 -17.68
N PRO A 112 8.57 -14.14 -18.12
CA PRO A 112 8.74 -13.22 -19.23
C PRO A 112 9.68 -12.07 -18.86
N SER A 113 10.25 -11.41 -19.87
CA SER A 113 11.16 -10.26 -19.76
C SER A 113 10.48 -8.93 -20.07
N THR A 114 9.16 -8.82 -19.87
CA THR A 114 8.35 -7.70 -20.34
C THR A 114 8.82 -6.35 -19.78
N ILE A 115 9.13 -6.25 -18.48
CA ILE A 115 9.63 -4.99 -17.91
C ILE A 115 11.04 -4.71 -18.39
N GLN A 116 11.92 -5.72 -18.45
CA GLN A 116 13.27 -5.55 -19.00
C GLN A 116 13.26 -4.99 -20.42
N GLU A 117 12.39 -5.52 -21.28
CA GLU A 117 12.31 -5.13 -22.69
C GLU A 117 11.65 -3.76 -22.89
N LEU A 118 10.54 -3.50 -22.19
CA LEU A 118 9.74 -2.29 -22.41
C LEU A 118 10.23 -1.08 -21.58
N PHE A 119 10.89 -1.31 -20.44
CA PHE A 119 11.30 -0.26 -19.51
C PHE A 119 12.83 -0.12 -19.35
N HIS A 120 13.61 -0.62 -20.31
CA HIS A 120 15.06 -0.42 -20.35
C HIS A 120 15.45 1.07 -20.28
N ASP A 121 16.33 1.40 -19.33
CA ASP A 121 16.82 2.76 -19.04
C ASP A 121 15.71 3.77 -18.63
N ILE A 122 14.47 3.33 -18.38
CA ILE A 122 13.36 4.24 -18.06
C ILE A 122 13.30 4.54 -16.56
N TYR A 123 12.99 3.50 -15.77
CA TYR A 123 12.65 3.66 -14.35
C TYR A 123 13.68 3.08 -13.39
N TYR A 124 14.21 1.91 -13.73
CA TYR A 124 15.12 1.10 -12.92
C TYR A 124 16.23 0.52 -13.79
N THR A 125 17.28 0.02 -13.15
CA THR A 125 18.38 -0.68 -13.85
C THR A 125 17.91 -2.02 -14.43
N ASP A 126 18.68 -2.59 -15.35
CA ASP A 126 18.33 -3.88 -15.98
C ASP A 126 18.19 -5.01 -14.96
N GLU A 127 19.08 -5.07 -13.97
CA GLU A 127 19.02 -6.03 -12.85
C GLU A 127 17.73 -5.88 -12.03
N GLU A 128 17.33 -4.64 -11.78
CA GLU A 128 16.10 -4.31 -11.05
C GLU A 128 14.85 -4.63 -11.88
N ASN A 129 14.86 -4.37 -13.20
CA ASN A 129 13.78 -4.75 -14.10
C ASN A 129 13.61 -6.28 -14.15
N ALA A 130 14.72 -7.03 -14.22
CA ALA A 130 14.70 -8.50 -14.17
C ALA A 130 14.14 -9.05 -12.86
N TRP A 131 14.45 -8.38 -11.75
CA TRP A 131 13.86 -8.70 -10.44
C TRP A 131 12.35 -8.45 -10.41
N LEU A 132 11.88 -7.35 -11.01
CA LEU A 132 10.46 -7.03 -11.09
C LEU A 132 9.68 -8.08 -11.90
N ASP A 133 10.18 -8.47 -13.07
CA ASP A 133 9.59 -9.52 -13.90
C ASP A 133 9.40 -10.83 -13.12
N LEU A 134 10.41 -11.22 -12.33
CA LEU A 134 10.38 -12.39 -11.46
C LEU A 134 9.30 -12.26 -10.38
N VAL A 135 9.34 -11.18 -9.60
CA VAL A 135 8.48 -11.01 -8.43
C VAL A 135 7.03 -10.86 -8.83
N ILE A 136 6.74 -10.10 -9.89
CA ILE A 136 5.36 -9.94 -10.40
C ILE A 136 4.81 -11.29 -10.83
N MET A 137 5.60 -12.08 -11.58
CA MET A 137 5.14 -13.39 -12.04
C MET A 137 4.85 -14.33 -10.86
N ASN A 138 5.67 -14.30 -9.81
CA ASN A 138 5.43 -15.08 -8.60
C ASN A 138 4.16 -14.61 -7.88
N ILE A 139 3.97 -13.30 -7.67
CA ILE A 139 2.79 -12.76 -6.98
C ILE A 139 1.48 -13.19 -7.66
N ARG A 140 1.45 -13.25 -9.01
CA ARG A 140 0.28 -13.72 -9.77
C ARG A 140 -0.14 -15.15 -9.47
N HIS A 141 0.79 -15.99 -9.04
CA HIS A 141 0.55 -17.39 -8.70
C HIS A 141 0.12 -17.60 -7.24
N ILE A 142 0.03 -16.54 -6.43
CA ILE A 142 -0.50 -16.61 -5.08
C ILE A 142 -2.03 -16.77 -5.14
N SER A 143 -2.55 -17.89 -4.66
CA SER A 143 -3.99 -18.18 -4.69
C SER A 143 -4.82 -17.39 -3.67
N ASN A 144 -4.26 -17.10 -2.49
CA ASN A 144 -4.97 -16.33 -1.48
C ASN A 144 -5.00 -14.85 -1.90
N PRO A 145 -6.18 -14.25 -2.13
CA PRO A 145 -6.29 -12.90 -2.68
C PRO A 145 -5.72 -11.83 -1.76
N TYR A 146 -5.81 -12.00 -0.44
CA TYR A 146 -5.29 -11.03 0.52
C TYR A 146 -3.77 -11.10 0.64
N LYS A 147 -3.19 -12.31 0.63
CA LYS A 147 -1.73 -12.47 0.53
C LYS A 147 -1.18 -11.90 -0.78
N GLN A 148 -1.87 -12.14 -1.89
CA GLN A 148 -1.53 -11.55 -3.18
C GLN A 148 -1.59 -10.03 -3.12
N ALA A 149 -2.65 -9.46 -2.53
CA ALA A 149 -2.79 -8.02 -2.35
C ALA A 149 -1.69 -7.42 -1.47
N LEU A 150 -1.31 -8.07 -0.37
CA LEU A 150 -0.19 -7.64 0.49
C LEU A 150 1.14 -7.64 -0.27
N ALA A 151 1.37 -8.66 -1.10
CA ALA A 151 2.58 -8.74 -1.90
C ALA A 151 2.63 -7.64 -2.96
N TYR A 152 1.51 -7.38 -3.64
CA TYR A 152 1.39 -6.24 -4.56
C TYR A 152 1.57 -4.90 -3.84
N PHE A 153 0.95 -4.70 -2.67
CA PHE A 153 1.13 -3.51 -1.86
C PHE A 153 2.62 -3.25 -1.57
N ALA A 154 3.34 -4.28 -1.10
CA ALA A 154 4.76 -4.17 -0.79
C ALA A 154 5.61 -3.87 -2.03
N LEU A 155 5.30 -4.51 -3.16
CA LEU A 155 5.93 -4.23 -4.45
C LEU A 155 5.70 -2.79 -4.91
N PHE A 156 4.46 -2.28 -4.82
CA PHE A 156 4.13 -0.92 -5.23
C PHE A 156 4.88 0.11 -4.39
N GLN A 157 4.93 -0.06 -3.07
CA GLN A 157 5.69 0.85 -2.20
C GLN A 157 7.20 0.78 -2.48
N ALA A 158 7.75 -0.42 -2.73
CA ALA A 158 9.15 -0.60 -3.12
C ALA A 158 9.48 0.11 -4.44
N CYS A 159 8.58 0.02 -5.42
CA CYS A 159 8.66 0.74 -6.67
C CYS A 159 8.65 2.26 -6.44
N ILE A 160 7.62 2.77 -5.75
CA ILE A 160 7.45 4.21 -5.48
C ILE A 160 8.68 4.79 -4.77
N ILE A 161 9.20 4.14 -3.72
CA ILE A 161 10.29 4.69 -2.90
C ILE A 161 11.64 4.74 -3.65
N LYS A 162 11.84 3.83 -4.61
CA LYS A 162 13.07 3.77 -5.43
C LYS A 162 13.05 4.77 -6.59
N ARG A 163 11.92 5.39 -6.89
CA ARG A 163 11.79 6.36 -7.99
C ARG A 163 12.25 7.76 -7.58
N PRO A 164 13.05 8.45 -8.42
CA PRO A 164 13.19 9.90 -8.30
C PRO A 164 11.80 10.57 -8.39
N PHE A 165 11.51 11.44 -7.43
CA PHE A 165 10.22 12.11 -7.24
C PHE A 165 9.04 11.19 -6.91
N ASN A 166 9.25 9.87 -6.75
CA ASN A 166 8.21 8.88 -6.42
C ASN A 166 7.09 8.72 -7.47
N LEU A 167 7.35 9.09 -8.73
CA LEU A 167 6.37 9.10 -9.82
C LEU A 167 6.90 8.41 -11.08
N PHE A 168 6.00 7.93 -11.93
CA PHE A 168 6.27 7.21 -13.18
C PHE A 168 5.95 8.04 -14.42
N HIS A 169 6.09 9.35 -14.39
CA HIS A 169 5.69 10.22 -15.51
C HIS A 169 6.82 10.52 -16.51
N ARG A 170 8.09 10.19 -16.18
CA ARG A 170 9.28 10.54 -16.99
C ARG A 170 10.41 9.51 -16.85
N LYS A 171 11.13 9.30 -17.96
CA LYS A 171 12.44 8.62 -18.02
C LYS A 171 13.48 9.44 -17.24
N ASN A 172 13.74 9.06 -16.00
CA ASN A 172 14.60 9.83 -15.09
C ASN A 172 15.55 8.96 -14.27
N LEU A 173 15.77 7.70 -14.68
CA LEU A 173 16.72 6.79 -14.06
C LEU A 173 18.11 7.43 -13.88
N TYR A 174 18.57 8.18 -14.89
CA TYR A 174 19.84 8.92 -14.86
C TYR A 174 20.04 9.79 -13.61
N ILE A 175 18.96 10.30 -12.99
CA ILE A 175 19.03 11.13 -11.78
C ILE A 175 19.66 10.35 -10.62
N ARG A 176 19.48 9.02 -10.56
CA ARG A 176 20.07 8.17 -9.53
C ARG A 176 21.60 8.17 -9.58
N PHE A 177 22.19 8.37 -10.76
CA PHE A 177 23.64 8.30 -10.98
C PHE A 177 24.34 9.66 -11.01
N LYS A 178 23.61 10.77 -11.12
CA LYS A 178 24.21 12.12 -11.14
C LYS A 178 24.97 12.44 -9.84
N ASP A 179 26.22 12.82 -9.93
CA ASP A 179 26.99 13.30 -8.78
C ASP A 179 26.60 14.73 -8.42
N VAL A 180 25.67 14.87 -7.48
CA VAL A 180 25.16 16.15 -6.98
C VAL A 180 25.01 16.07 -5.46
N LYS A 181 25.15 17.20 -4.76
CA LYS A 181 24.81 17.27 -3.34
C LYS A 181 23.31 17.01 -3.17
N ARG A 182 22.95 15.84 -2.63
CA ARG A 182 21.56 15.45 -2.37
C ARG A 182 21.20 15.66 -0.91
N SER A 183 19.92 15.89 -0.64
CA SER A 183 19.39 15.76 0.71
C SER A 183 19.61 14.34 1.22
N PHE A 184 19.96 14.21 2.50
CA PHE A 184 20.08 12.92 3.18
C PHE A 184 18.79 12.10 3.00
N GLY A 185 18.92 10.80 2.68
CA GLY A 185 17.81 9.85 2.59
C GLY A 185 17.43 9.38 1.18
N ASN A 186 17.42 10.25 0.16
CA ASN A 186 16.94 9.85 -1.18
C ASN A 186 17.86 8.83 -1.86
N LYS A 187 19.17 9.10 -1.89
CA LYS A 187 20.15 8.17 -2.49
C LYS A 187 20.19 6.83 -1.75
N ALA A 188 20.20 6.87 -0.41
CA ALA A 188 20.14 5.66 0.40
C ALA A 188 18.90 4.81 0.08
N SER A 189 17.74 5.45 -0.15
CA SER A 189 16.55 4.72 -0.58
C SER A 189 16.69 4.11 -1.96
N TRP A 190 17.24 4.84 -2.93
CA TRP A 190 17.39 4.35 -4.29
C TRP A 190 18.41 3.22 -4.42
N ASP A 191 19.49 3.28 -3.65
CA ASP A 191 20.59 2.32 -3.70
C ASP A 191 20.27 1.04 -2.90
N ARG A 192 19.32 1.10 -1.96
CA ARG A 192 18.86 -0.11 -1.25
C ARG A 192 18.21 -1.09 -2.25
N PRO A 193 18.61 -2.38 -2.23
CA PRO A 193 18.04 -3.43 -3.07
C PRO A 193 16.51 -3.57 -2.97
N PHE A 194 15.88 -4.00 -4.07
CA PHE A 194 14.42 -4.18 -4.15
C PHE A 194 13.90 -5.22 -3.15
N ASP A 195 14.61 -6.32 -2.94
CA ASP A 195 14.25 -7.37 -1.97
C ASP A 195 14.18 -6.83 -0.54
N GLN A 196 15.12 -5.96 -0.16
CA GLN A 196 15.11 -5.32 1.16
C GLN A 196 13.93 -4.37 1.32
N TRP A 197 13.59 -3.60 0.29
CA TRP A 197 12.40 -2.75 0.32
C TRP A 197 11.12 -3.55 0.35
N PHE A 198 11.05 -4.63 -0.42
CA PHE A 198 9.91 -5.53 -0.43
C PHE A 198 9.65 -6.10 0.97
N ARG A 199 10.68 -6.70 1.60
CA ARG A 199 10.60 -7.22 2.97
C ARG A 199 10.19 -6.15 3.99
N HIS A 200 10.73 -4.94 3.85
CA HIS A 200 10.37 -3.83 4.71
C HIS A 200 8.88 -3.48 4.61
N PHE A 201 8.34 -3.34 3.40
CA PHE A 201 6.93 -3.01 3.22
C PHE A 201 5.99 -4.19 3.50
N VAL A 202 6.45 -5.44 3.35
CA VAL A 202 5.71 -6.61 3.87
C VAL A 202 5.58 -6.53 5.38
N ALA A 203 6.65 -6.18 6.10
CA ALA A 203 6.59 -6.02 7.56
C ALA A 203 5.64 -4.88 7.98
N GLU A 204 5.67 -3.75 7.29
CA GLU A 204 4.71 -2.66 7.54
C GLU A 204 3.27 -3.08 7.24
N ALA A 205 3.04 -3.78 6.12
CA ALA A 205 1.71 -4.24 5.73
C ALA A 205 1.16 -5.29 6.72
N ASN A 206 1.96 -6.29 7.09
CA ASN A 206 1.58 -7.29 8.09
C ASN A 206 1.22 -6.65 9.43
N ALA A 207 1.98 -5.65 9.88
CA ALA A 207 1.69 -4.92 11.12
C ALA A 207 0.45 -4.01 11.02
N ALA A 208 0.02 -3.70 9.80
CA ALA A 208 -1.17 -2.90 9.54
C ALA A 208 -2.45 -3.72 9.40
N VAL A 209 -2.38 -5.04 9.24
CA VAL A 209 -3.56 -5.91 9.14
C VAL A 209 -4.17 -6.13 10.52
N PHE A 210 -5.49 -5.90 10.62
CA PHE A 210 -6.26 -6.17 11.83
C PHE A 210 -7.75 -6.32 11.52
N ASP A 211 -8.44 -7.07 12.37
CA ASP A 211 -9.89 -7.18 12.38
C ASP A 211 -10.48 -6.09 13.30
N ASN A 212 -11.47 -5.34 12.79
CA ASN A 212 -12.23 -4.37 13.59
C ASN A 212 -13.63 -4.87 13.97
N GLY A 213 -13.95 -6.14 13.70
CA GLY A 213 -15.24 -6.78 13.93
C GLY A 213 -16.32 -6.34 12.94
N ARG A 214 -15.95 -5.70 11.82
CA ARG A 214 -16.89 -5.16 10.82
C ARG A 214 -16.62 -5.75 9.45
N LYS A 215 -17.67 -5.81 8.63
CA LYS A 215 -17.54 -6.20 7.22
C LYS A 215 -17.03 -5.02 6.42
N ASN A 216 -15.74 -5.02 6.12
CA ASN A 216 -15.10 -4.06 5.24
C ASN A 216 -15.07 -4.60 3.80
N LYS A 217 -14.95 -3.72 2.81
CA LYS A 217 -14.92 -4.11 1.40
C LYS A 217 -14.02 -3.18 0.59
N ALA A 218 -13.33 -3.71 -0.40
CA ALA A 218 -12.65 -2.96 -1.45
C ALA A 218 -13.41 -3.13 -2.77
N LEU A 219 -13.54 -2.04 -3.52
CA LEU A 219 -14.17 -1.96 -4.82
C LEU A 219 -13.19 -1.36 -5.83
N ASN A 220 -13.33 -1.77 -7.08
CA ASN A 220 -12.64 -1.18 -8.22
C ASN A 220 -13.66 -0.73 -9.26
N LEU A 221 -14.36 0.36 -8.95
CA LEU A 221 -15.46 0.90 -9.75
C LEU A 221 -15.23 2.36 -10.09
N ASP A 222 -15.95 2.84 -11.11
CA ASP A 222 -16.20 4.28 -11.22
C ASP A 222 -16.91 4.75 -9.94
N PRO A 223 -16.49 5.86 -9.32
CA PRO A 223 -17.14 6.42 -8.15
C PRO A 223 -18.67 6.62 -8.30
N LEU A 224 -19.17 6.83 -9.52
CA LEU A 224 -20.60 6.95 -9.83
C LEU A 224 -21.34 5.61 -9.80
N ASP A 225 -20.63 4.49 -9.90
CA ASP A 225 -21.19 3.13 -9.87
C ASP A 225 -21.12 2.49 -8.47
N ILE A 226 -20.61 3.22 -7.46
CA ILE A 226 -20.61 2.76 -6.07
C ILE A 226 -22.07 2.65 -5.59
N PRO A 227 -22.48 1.52 -4.97
CA PRO A 227 -23.85 1.36 -4.49
C PRO A 227 -24.25 2.43 -3.46
N ASP A 228 -25.45 2.99 -3.63
CA ASP A 228 -26.00 3.99 -2.71
C ASP A 228 -26.43 3.36 -1.38
N ALA A 229 -25.56 3.33 -0.36
CA ALA A 229 -25.93 2.84 0.98
C ALA A 229 -24.94 3.21 2.12
N PHE A 230 -24.47 4.46 2.22
CA PHE A 230 -23.50 4.85 3.25
C PHE A 230 -23.98 6.00 4.13
N ASN A 231 -23.67 5.94 5.44
CA ASN A 231 -23.96 7.04 6.36
C ASN A 231 -22.96 8.20 6.18
N LEU A 232 -21.72 7.88 5.83
CA LEU A 232 -20.69 8.85 5.47
C LEU A 232 -20.11 8.53 4.10
N VAL A 233 -20.09 9.53 3.22
CA VAL A 233 -19.41 9.47 1.92
C VAL A 233 -18.23 10.44 1.97
N TYR A 234 -17.01 9.90 1.94
CA TYR A 234 -15.78 10.68 1.85
C TYR A 234 -15.32 10.76 0.39
N ILE A 235 -15.09 11.99 -0.08
CA ILE A 235 -14.74 12.29 -1.47
C ILE A 235 -13.51 13.19 -1.47
N ASP A 236 -12.46 12.73 -2.13
CA ASP A 236 -11.18 13.43 -2.28
C ASP A 236 -10.70 13.23 -3.72
N THR A 237 -11.40 13.90 -4.63
CA THR A 237 -11.16 13.79 -6.07
C THR A 237 -9.78 14.33 -6.45
N PRO A 238 -9.21 13.90 -7.60
CA PRO A 238 -8.01 14.51 -8.13
C PRO A 238 -8.16 16.03 -8.30
N TYR A 239 -7.06 16.76 -8.06
CA TYR A 239 -7.05 18.22 -8.13
C TYR A 239 -7.37 18.71 -9.54
N ILE A 240 -8.28 19.68 -9.63
CA ILE A 240 -8.54 20.43 -10.87
C ILE A 240 -7.77 21.75 -10.79
N SER A 241 -6.91 21.99 -11.76
CA SER A 241 -6.17 23.26 -11.86
C SER A 241 -7.12 24.44 -12.13
N SER A 242 -6.68 25.67 -11.87
CA SER A 242 -7.44 26.89 -12.19
C SER A 242 -7.77 27.03 -13.68
N LYS A 243 -7.10 26.27 -14.56
CA LYS A 243 -7.37 26.21 -16.00
C LYS A 243 -8.39 25.13 -16.38
N GLY A 244 -9.01 24.46 -15.41
CA GLY A 244 -9.98 23.39 -15.65
C GLY A 244 -9.35 22.05 -16.04
N VAL A 245 -8.02 21.93 -16.03
CA VAL A 245 -7.33 20.66 -16.32
C VAL A 245 -7.19 19.85 -15.04
N GLY A 246 -7.79 18.66 -15.01
CA GLY A 246 -7.64 17.69 -13.91
C GLY A 246 -6.27 17.02 -13.92
N VAL A 247 -5.74 16.75 -12.74
CA VAL A 247 -4.57 15.88 -12.58
C VAL A 247 -5.04 14.43 -12.78
N ASP A 248 -4.51 13.76 -13.80
CA ASP A 248 -4.73 12.34 -13.98
C ASP A 248 -3.67 11.54 -13.19
N TYR A 249 -4.14 10.77 -12.21
CA TYR A 249 -3.27 9.91 -11.41
C TYR A 249 -2.75 8.71 -12.21
N PHE A 250 -3.44 8.31 -13.29
CA PHE A 250 -2.94 7.30 -14.21
C PHE A 250 -1.60 7.75 -14.82
N ASP A 251 -1.46 9.01 -15.24
CA ASP A 251 -0.20 9.52 -15.79
C ASP A 251 0.98 9.39 -14.82
N PHE A 252 0.71 9.47 -13.52
CA PHE A 252 1.71 9.35 -12.47
C PHE A 252 2.07 7.91 -12.11
N TYR A 253 1.13 6.97 -12.25
CA TYR A 253 1.26 5.61 -11.74
C TYR A 253 0.94 4.51 -12.76
N HIS A 254 0.89 4.83 -14.06
CA HIS A 254 0.60 3.87 -15.14
C HIS A 254 1.53 2.65 -15.10
N PHE A 255 2.76 2.80 -14.61
CA PHE A 255 3.67 1.66 -14.42
C PHE A 255 3.12 0.66 -13.41
N LEU A 256 2.62 1.14 -12.26
CA LEU A 256 2.04 0.29 -11.23
C LEU A 256 0.70 -0.30 -11.68
N GLU A 257 -0.09 0.49 -12.40
CA GLU A 257 -1.32 -0.01 -13.03
C GLU A 257 -1.01 -1.13 -14.04
N GLY A 258 0.03 -0.94 -14.86
CA GLY A 258 0.55 -1.95 -15.80
C GLY A 258 0.97 -3.25 -15.12
N ILE A 259 1.55 -3.20 -13.91
CA ILE A 259 1.89 -4.40 -13.14
C ILE A 259 0.64 -5.26 -12.84
N THR A 260 -0.53 -4.64 -12.63
CA THR A 260 -1.76 -5.37 -12.29
C THR A 260 -2.39 -6.12 -13.48
N ILE A 261 -1.93 -5.84 -14.69
CA ILE A 261 -2.38 -6.44 -15.95
C ILE A 261 -1.26 -7.22 -16.66
N TYR A 262 -0.17 -7.51 -15.94
CA TYR A 262 1.05 -8.16 -16.45
C TYR A 262 0.81 -9.49 -17.18
#